data_AF-A0AA42V946-F1
#
_entry.id   AF-A0AA42V946-F1
#
_cell.length_a   1.000
_cell.length_b   1.000
_cell.length_c   1.000
_cell.angle_alpha   90.00
_cell.angle_beta   90.00
_cell.angle_gamma   90.00
#
_symmetry.space_group_name_H-M   'P 1'
#
loop_
_entity.id
_entity.type
_entity.pdbx_description
1 polymer ?
#
loop_
_entity_poly.entity_id
_entity_poly.type
_entity_poly.pdbx_seq_one_letter_code
_entity_poly.pdbx_strand_id
1 'polypeptide(L)' 'MKTNYAVEYFGSKVALARALGIHKAAVSQWGENVPKGRAYQIEVLTGGQLKANPIHFTPVSSAQ' A
#
# COMPACT_ATOMS: atom_id res chain seq x y z
N MET A 1 1.58 0.79 -3.88
CA MET A 1 2.07 -0.37 -3.08
C MET A 1 1.29 -1.63 -3.44
N LYS A 2 1.90 -2.82 -3.28
CA LYS A 2 1.20 -4.11 -3.45
C LYS A 2 0.25 -4.37 -2.28
N THR A 3 -0.94 -4.88 -2.56
CA THR A 3 -1.96 -5.22 -1.55
C THR A 3 -1.43 -6.27 -0.57
N ASN A 4 -0.75 -7.31 -1.07
CA ASN A 4 -0.22 -8.36 -0.20
C ASN A 4 0.78 -7.80 0.82
N TYR A 5 1.65 -6.89 0.38
CA TYR A 5 2.66 -6.28 1.24
C TYR A 5 2.03 -5.46 2.38
N ALA A 6 0.97 -4.70 2.07
CA ALA A 6 0.19 -4.04 3.10
C ALA A 6 -0.45 -5.07 4.05
N VAL A 7 -1.08 -6.11 3.53
CA VAL A 7 -1.73 -7.15 4.34
C VAL A 7 -0.75 -7.84 5.28
N GLU A 8 0.45 -8.16 4.82
CA GLU A 8 1.51 -8.79 5.61
C GLU A 8 1.98 -7.87 6.73
N TYR A 9 2.17 -6.58 6.45
CA TYR A 9 2.57 -5.59 7.46
C TYR A 9 1.55 -5.48 8.61
N PHE A 10 0.25 -5.48 8.29
CA PHE A 10 -0.81 -5.46 9.31
C PHE A 10 -1.15 -6.86 9.85
N GLY A 11 -0.52 -7.91 9.33
CA GLY A 11 -0.73 -9.32 9.69
C GLY A 11 -1.97 -9.98 9.06
N SER A 12 -3.03 -9.23 8.72
CA SER A 12 -4.20 -9.78 8.02
C SER A 12 -5.02 -8.73 7.29
N LYS A 13 -5.83 -9.16 6.31
CA LYS A 13 -6.80 -8.29 5.61
C LYS A 13 -7.80 -7.65 6.58
N VAL A 14 -8.14 -8.35 7.65
CA VAL A 14 -9.06 -7.85 8.69
C VAL A 14 -8.39 -6.77 9.53
N ALA A 15 -7.14 -6.97 9.94
CA ALA A 15 -6.37 -5.97 10.68
C ALA A 15 -6.13 -4.70 9.84
N LEU A 16 -5.77 -4.86 8.56
CA LEU A 16 -5.66 -3.75 7.61
C LEU A 16 -6.97 -2.99 7.44
N ALA A 17 -8.09 -3.72 7.30
CA ALA A 17 -9.41 -3.11 7.19
C ALA A 17 -9.79 -2.32 8.45
N ARG A 18 -9.50 -2.87 9.65
CA ARG A 18 -9.71 -2.19 10.93
C ARG A 18 -8.88 -0.93 11.07
N ALA A 19 -7.59 -0.99 10.70
CA ALA A 19 -6.70 0.17 10.73
C ALA A 19 -7.20 1.31 9.81
N LEU A 20 -7.84 0.97 8.70
CA LEU A 20 -8.38 1.94 7.74
C LEU A 20 -9.84 2.32 7.99
N GLY A 21 -10.50 1.77 9.01
CA GLY A 21 -11.91 2.01 9.30
C GLY A 21 -12.85 1.56 8.17
N ILE A 22 -12.50 0.50 7.45
CA ILE A 22 -13.29 -0.04 6.34
C ILE A 22 -13.73 -1.47 6.58
N HIS A 23 -14.69 -1.92 5.76
CA HIS A 23 -15.09 -3.32 5.76
C HIS A 23 -14.04 -4.21 5.09
N LYS A 24 -13.87 -5.44 5.60
CA LYS A 24 -12.92 -6.43 5.06
C LYS A 24 -13.12 -6.72 3.56
N ALA A 25 -14.37 -6.63 3.07
CA ALA A 25 -14.69 -6.89 1.68
C ALA A 25 -14.04 -5.85 0.73
N ALA A 26 -13.89 -4.61 1.19
CA ALA A 26 -13.21 -3.57 0.42
C ALA A 26 -11.74 -3.93 0.17
N VAL A 27 -11.04 -4.45 1.17
CA VAL A 27 -9.64 -4.91 1.03
C VAL A 27 -9.52 -6.04 0.02
N SER A 28 -10.48 -6.96 -0.01
CA SER A 28 -10.51 -8.06 -0.99
C SER A 28 -10.74 -7.57 -2.43
N GLN A 29 -11.39 -6.42 -2.63
CA GLN A 29 -11.67 -5.85 -3.96
C GLN A 29 -10.50 -5.09 -4.57
N TRP A 30 -9.43 -4.81 -3.83
CA TRP A 30 -8.29 -4.03 -4.35
C TRP A 30 -7.47 -4.75 -5.41
N GLY A 31 -7.53 -6.08 -5.49
CA GLY A 31 -6.70 -6.85 -6.40
C GLY A 31 -5.22 -6.77 -6.01
N GLU A 32 -4.34 -6.68 -7.01
CA GLU A 32 -2.88 -6.71 -6.80
C GLU A 32 -2.33 -5.45 -6.10
N ASN A 33 -2.91 -4.28 -6.40
CA ASN A 33 -2.38 -2.99 -5.95
C ASN A 33 -3.40 -2.22 -5.12
N VAL A 34 -2.94 -1.61 -4.03
CA VAL A 34 -3.80 -0.79 -3.18
C VAL A 34 -4.19 0.48 -3.95
N PRO A 35 -5.49 0.88 -3.95
CA PRO A 35 -5.94 2.13 -4.55
C PRO A 35 -5.14 3.32 -4.01
N LYS A 36 -4.77 4.25 -4.88
CA LYS A 36 -3.86 5.36 -4.57
C LYS A 36 -4.21 6.11 -3.28
N GLY A 37 -5.48 6.46 -3.08
CA GLY A 37 -5.93 7.13 -1.85
C GLY A 37 -5.75 6.29 -0.57
N ARG A 38 -5.99 4.97 -0.65
CA ARG A 38 -5.77 4.05 0.47
C ARG A 38 -4.30 3.82 0.73
N ALA A 39 -3.50 3.76 -0.32
CA ALA A 39 -2.06 3.64 -0.20
C ALA A 39 -1.45 4.80 0.58
N TYR A 40 -1.90 6.04 0.35
CA TYR A 40 -1.48 7.20 1.14
C TYR A 40 -1.96 7.15 2.59
N GLN A 41 -3.20 6.73 2.85
CA GLN A 41 -3.69 6.54 4.22
C GLN A 41 -2.82 5.53 4.98
N ILE A 42 -2.46 4.42 4.32
CA ILE A 42 -1.57 3.41 4.89
C ILE A 42 -0.17 3.99 5.16
N GLU A 43 0.39 4.81 4.26
CA GLU A 43 1.68 5.47 4.48
C GLU A 43 1.66 6.33 5.74
N VAL A 44 0.60 7.12 5.93
CA VAL A 44 0.42 7.96 7.12
C VAL A 44 0.27 7.11 8.38
N LEU A 45 -0.56 6.05 8.33
CA LEU A 45 -0.77 5.15 9.48
C LEU A 45 0.49 4.39 9.90
N THR A 46 1.38 4.11 8.96
CA THR A 46 2.63 3.39 9.20
C THR A 46 3.82 4.30 9.46
N GLY A 47 3.61 5.62 9.50
CA GLY A 47 4.69 6.60 9.69
C GLY A 47 5.73 6.58 8.57
N GLY A 48 5.34 6.20 7.35
CA GLY A 48 6.23 6.14 6.20
C GLY A 48 6.91 4.79 5.95
N GLN A 49 6.64 3.76 6.76
CA GLN A 49 7.19 2.41 6.52
C GLN A 49 6.63 1.77 5.25
N LEU A 50 5.35 2.00 4.94
CA LEU A 50 4.73 1.59 3.68
C LEU A 50 4.58 2.78 2.73
N LYS A 51 5.36 2.82 1.66
CA LYS A 51 5.31 3.90 0.65
C LYS A 51 4.18 3.69 -0.35
N ALA A 52 3.31 4.68 -0.51
CA ALA A 52 2.18 4.60 -1.45
C ALA A 52 2.65 4.52 -2.90
N ASN A 53 3.64 5.33 -3.25
CA ASN A 53 4.27 5.40 -4.55
C ASN A 53 5.77 5.08 -4.39
N PRO A 54 6.24 3.87 -4.72
CA PRO A 54 7.66 3.67 -4.90
C PRO A 54 8.04 4.48 -6.12
N ILE A 55 8.60 5.67 -5.90
CA ILE A 55 9.34 6.38 -6.94
C ILE A 55 10.44 5.42 -7.40
N HIS A 56 10.18 4.70 -8.49
CA HIS A 56 11.20 4.00 -9.22
C HIS A 56 12.07 5.08 -9.83
N PHE A 57 13.13 5.46 -9.12
CA PHE A 57 14.24 6.15 -9.73
C PHE A 57 14.89 5.15 -10.69
N THR A 58 14.44 5.13 -11.94
CA THR A 58 15.29 4.67 -13.02
C THR A 58 16.34 5.76 -13.18
N PRO A 59 17.61 5.56 -12.77
CA PRO A 59 18.65 6.47 -13.23
C PRO A 59 18.54 6.46 -14.75
N VAL A 60 18.21 7.62 -15.34
CA VAL A 60 18.24 7.79 -16.78
C VAL A 60 19.70 7.55 -17.13
N SER A 61 20.03 6.35 -17.59
CA SER A 61 21.34 6.01 -18.12
C SER A 61 21.51 6.78 -19.42
N SER A 62 21.78 8.08 -19.26
CA SER A 62 22.40 8.91 -20.28
C SER A 62 23.88 8.54 -20.25
N ALA A 63 24.22 7.44 -20.91
CA ALA A 63 25.57 7.15 -21.32
C ALA A 63 25.56 7.13 -22.85
N GLN A 64 26.06 8.25 -23.33
CA GLN A 64 26.36 8.71 -24.67
C GLN A 64 27.22 7.75 -25.49
#